data_AF-A0A821FJK1-F1
#
_entry.id   AF-A0A821FJK1-F1
#
_cell.length_a   1.000
_cell.length_b   1.000
_cell.length_c   1.000
_cell.angle_alpha   90.00
_cell.angle_beta   90.00
_cell.angle_gamma   90.00
#
_symmetry.space_group_name_H-M   'P 1'
#
loop_
_entity.id
_entity.type
_entity.pdbx_description
1 polymer ?
#
loop_
_entity_poly.entity_id
_entity_poly.type
_entity_poly.pdbx_seq_one_letter_code
_entity_poly.pdbx_strand_id
1 'polypeptide(L)'
;MSIGSAAYELYLTITWFACAYISWICEHVLEIIKRQHQKESVNVEDVIQLIRERPTGSRIRILRNERKSPSNSIRRPPLFSPKSAVTNSESTHFISVGRANKILAIDTSSKTVICEPGVTMEELVDALLPYNLVPVVVPEFKALTVGGVLAGAGLESSSFRYGQFGDSLLEATYILSDGQIITCSPTKHSDLFYGALGACGTFALMISATLSLLDAQSDCFVQ
;
A
#
# COMPACT_ATOMS: atom_id res chain seq x y z
N MET A 1 44.51 34.29 -26.99
CA MET A 1 43.30 33.82 -26.30
C MET A 1 43.57 33.89 -24.80
N SER A 2 42.83 34.73 -24.09
CA SER A 2 43.09 35.06 -22.67
C SER A 2 42.63 33.93 -21.76
N ILE A 3 43.53 33.45 -20.91
CA ILE A 3 43.32 32.40 -19.90
C ILE A 3 42.14 32.71 -18.97
N GLY A 4 41.78 34.00 -18.81
CA GLY A 4 40.65 34.43 -17.98
C GLY A 4 39.26 34.04 -18.51
N SER A 5 39.09 33.88 -19.83
CA SER A 5 37.79 33.50 -20.41
C SER A 5 37.43 32.05 -20.10
N ALA A 6 38.43 31.16 -20.12
CA ALA A 6 38.22 29.74 -19.85
C ALA A 6 37.93 29.47 -18.36
N ALA A 7 38.57 30.23 -17.45
CA ALA A 7 38.31 30.13 -16.02
C ALA A 7 36.89 30.57 -15.64
N TYR A 8 36.36 31.60 -16.33
CA TYR A 8 35.01 32.09 -16.11
C TYR A 8 33.93 31.09 -16.57
N GLU A 9 34.11 30.47 -17.74
CA GLU A 9 33.24 29.40 -18.24
C GLU A 9 33.26 28.17 -17.31
N LEU A 10 34.44 27.80 -16.78
CA LEU A 10 34.56 26.72 -15.79
C LEU A 10 33.82 27.06 -14.49
N TYR A 11 33.93 28.31 -14.01
CA TYR A 11 33.22 28.75 -12.82
C TYR A 11 31.70 28.74 -12.99
N LEU A 12 31.19 29.20 -14.14
CA LEU A 12 29.77 29.18 -14.47
C LEU A 12 29.21 27.76 -14.54
N THR A 13 29.94 26.84 -15.18
CA THR A 13 29.51 25.43 -15.27
C THR A 13 29.48 24.76 -13.89
N ILE A 14 30.51 24.92 -13.06
CA ILE A 14 30.53 24.36 -11.70
C ILE A 14 29.39 24.94 -10.85
N THR A 15 29.18 26.26 -10.92
CA THR A 15 28.11 26.92 -10.15
C THR A 15 26.73 26.44 -10.60
N TRP A 16 26.53 26.28 -11.91
CA TRP A 16 25.30 25.74 -12.46
C TRP A 16 25.04 24.30 -12.00
N PHE A 17 26.06 23.43 -12.07
CA PHE A 17 25.96 22.05 -11.56
C PHE A 17 25.67 22.02 -10.06
N ALA A 18 26.31 22.88 -9.26
CA ALA A 18 26.05 22.97 -7.84
C ALA A 18 24.60 23.42 -7.54
N CYS A 19 24.10 24.45 -8.23
CA CYS A 19 22.72 24.91 -8.07
C CYS A 19 21.70 23.85 -8.50
N ALA A 20 21.91 23.18 -9.64
CA ALA A 20 21.05 22.11 -10.11
C ALA A 20 21.05 20.92 -9.13
N TYR A 21 22.21 20.54 -8.63
CA TYR A 21 22.36 19.46 -7.65
C TYR A 21 21.69 19.77 -6.31
N ILE A 22 21.87 20.99 -5.79
CA ILE A 22 21.20 21.45 -4.56
C ILE A 22 19.68 21.48 -4.75
N SER A 23 19.19 21.98 -5.89
CA SER A 23 17.75 21.98 -6.19
C SER A 23 17.19 20.56 -6.21
N TRP A 24 17.89 19.63 -6.86
CA TRP A 24 17.50 18.22 -6.91
C TRP A 24 17.50 17.57 -5.52
N ILE A 25 18.53 17.80 -4.69
CA ILE A 25 18.56 17.31 -3.30
C ILE A 25 17.38 17.88 -2.51
N CYS A 26 17.13 19.19 -2.61
CA CYS A 26 16.04 19.83 -1.89
C CYS A 26 14.69 19.22 -2.28
N GLU A 27 14.42 19.04 -3.58
CA GLU A 27 13.19 18.40 -4.04
C GLU A 27 13.07 16.96 -3.54
N HIS A 28 14.13 16.17 -3.64
CA HIS A 28 14.14 14.78 -3.23
C HIS A 28 13.97 14.59 -1.72
N VAL A 29 14.69 15.37 -0.92
CA VAL A 29 14.58 15.36 0.55
C VAL A 29 13.20 15.85 0.99
N LEU A 30 12.65 16.90 0.35
CA LEU A 30 11.29 17.37 0.62
C LEU A 30 10.26 16.30 0.27
N GLU A 31 10.47 15.53 -0.79
CA GLU A 31 9.58 14.43 -1.15
C GLU A 31 9.61 13.32 -0.08
N ILE A 32 10.78 12.93 0.40
CA ILE A 32 10.93 11.95 1.50
C ILE A 32 10.23 12.45 2.76
N ILE A 33 10.43 13.71 3.16
CA ILE A 33 9.79 14.30 4.34
C ILE A 33 8.26 14.31 4.18
N LYS A 34 7.76 14.70 3.00
CA LYS A 34 6.32 14.67 2.70
C LYS A 34 5.75 13.26 2.78
N ARG A 35 6.47 12.24 2.29
CA ARG A 35 6.06 10.83 2.40
C ARG A 35 5.96 10.38 3.85
N GLN A 36 6.96 10.71 4.68
CA GLN A 36 6.94 10.37 6.12
C GLN A 36 5.79 11.04 6.87
N HIS A 37 5.49 12.30 6.56
CA HIS A 37 4.39 13.04 7.18
C HIS A 37 2.98 12.53 6.81
N GLN A 38 2.85 11.80 5.71
CA GLN A 38 1.57 11.26 5.23
C GLN A 38 1.23 9.88 5.81
N LYS A 39 2.01 9.36 6.76
CA LYS A 39 1.75 8.05 7.40
C LYS A 39 0.61 8.15 8.40
N GLU A 40 -0.52 7.57 8.05
CA GLU A 40 -1.74 7.55 8.87
C GLU A 40 -2.15 6.10 9.12
N SER A 41 -2.28 5.73 10.40
CA SER A 41 -2.76 4.41 10.80
C SER A 41 -4.27 4.38 10.84
N VAL A 42 -4.85 3.19 10.68
CA VAL A 42 -6.29 2.99 10.86
C VAL A 42 -6.65 3.17 12.33
N ASN A 43 -7.61 4.05 12.62
CA ASN A 43 -8.29 4.05 13.92
C ASN A 43 -9.38 2.98 13.89
N VAL A 44 -9.08 1.82 14.48
CA VAL A 44 -9.92 0.63 14.40
C VAL A 44 -11.22 0.83 15.17
N GLU A 45 -11.14 1.47 16.33
CA GLU A 45 -12.29 1.78 17.20
C GLU A 45 -13.30 2.69 16.48
N ASP A 46 -12.81 3.76 15.85
CA ASP A 46 -13.67 4.69 15.09
C ASP A 46 -14.37 3.96 13.94
N VAL A 47 -13.65 3.10 13.21
CA VAL A 47 -14.22 2.33 12.11
C VAL A 47 -15.29 1.36 12.61
N ILE A 48 -15.06 0.68 13.74
CA ILE A 48 -16.07 -0.20 14.35
C ILE A 48 -17.30 0.59 14.77
N GLN A 49 -17.09 1.75 15.40
CA GLN A 49 -18.18 2.60 15.84
C GLN A 49 -19.05 3.03 14.65
N LEU A 50 -18.42 3.48 13.56
CA LEU A 50 -19.14 3.82 12.32
C LEU A 50 -19.89 2.62 11.72
N ILE A 51 -19.30 1.43 11.72
CA ILE A 51 -19.99 0.21 11.24
C ILE A 51 -21.22 -0.09 12.10
N ARG A 52 -21.16 0.12 13.42
CA ARG A 52 -22.24 -0.18 14.37
C ARG A 52 -23.35 0.88 14.40
N GLU A 53 -23.01 2.14 14.20
CA GLU A 53 -23.98 3.26 14.14
C GLU A 53 -24.83 3.25 12.85
N ARG A 54 -24.52 2.34 11.94
CA ARG A 54 -25.18 2.18 10.65
C ARG A 54 -26.68 1.85 10.81
N PRO A 55 -27.58 2.53 10.07
CA PRO A 55 -28.99 2.18 10.03
C PRO A 55 -29.22 0.84 9.31
N THR A 56 -30.10 -0.01 9.83
CA THR A 56 -30.41 -1.33 9.26
C THR A 56 -30.81 -1.23 7.79
N GLY A 57 -30.19 -2.04 6.93
CA GLY A 57 -30.46 -2.07 5.49
C GLY A 57 -29.64 -1.10 4.63
N SER A 58 -28.92 -0.15 5.22
CA SER A 58 -27.97 0.71 4.47
C SER A 58 -26.80 -0.09 3.89
N ARG A 59 -26.20 0.36 2.79
CA ARG A 59 -24.97 -0.27 2.25
C ARG A 59 -23.74 0.45 2.79
N ILE A 60 -22.72 -0.31 3.21
CA ILE A 60 -21.43 0.28 3.60
C ILE A 60 -20.62 0.57 2.33
N ARG A 61 -20.09 1.80 2.23
CA ARG A 61 -19.09 2.17 1.25
C ARG A 61 -17.84 2.67 1.96
N ILE A 62 -16.74 1.97 1.75
CA ILE A 62 -15.44 2.38 2.28
C ILE A 62 -14.84 3.44 1.36
N LEU A 63 -14.59 4.61 1.92
CA LEU A 63 -13.83 5.68 1.29
C LEU A 63 -12.37 5.54 1.72
N ARG A 64 -11.51 5.25 0.74
CA ARG A 64 -10.07 5.42 0.90
C ARG A 64 -9.74 6.76 0.27
N ASN A 65 -9.32 7.71 1.10
CA ASN A 65 -9.13 9.12 0.78
C ASN A 65 -8.31 9.32 -0.51
N GLU A 66 -8.42 10.49 -1.17
CA GLU A 66 -7.88 10.88 -2.48
C GLU A 66 -6.46 10.37 -2.80
N ARG A 67 -6.32 9.08 -3.15
CA ARG A 67 -5.05 8.53 -3.63
C ARG A 67 -4.94 8.85 -5.12
N LYS A 68 -3.80 9.44 -5.52
CA LYS A 68 -3.42 9.55 -6.94
C LYS A 68 -3.09 8.19 -7.57
N SER A 69 -2.74 7.20 -6.74
CA SER A 69 -2.35 5.86 -7.16
C SER A 69 -3.55 4.92 -7.36
N PRO A 70 -3.59 4.12 -8.44
CA PRO A 70 -4.63 3.12 -8.62
C PRO A 70 -4.53 2.05 -7.53
N SER A 71 -5.66 1.74 -6.87
CA SER A 71 -5.77 0.53 -6.06
C SER A 71 -6.80 -0.37 -6.71
N ASN A 72 -6.52 -1.67 -6.75
CA ASN A 72 -7.41 -2.70 -7.29
C ASN A 72 -8.72 -2.87 -6.49
N SER A 73 -8.93 -2.06 -5.45
CA SER A 73 -10.18 -2.02 -4.67
C SER A 73 -11.16 -0.92 -5.08
N ILE A 74 -10.80 -0.04 -6.04
CA ILE A 74 -11.69 1.04 -6.46
C ILE A 74 -12.56 0.54 -7.61
N ARG A 75 -13.79 0.11 -7.30
CA ARG A 75 -14.87 0.17 -8.29
C ARG A 75 -15.14 1.64 -8.57
N ARG A 76 -14.51 2.21 -9.60
CA ARG A 76 -14.99 3.47 -10.17
C ARG A 76 -16.43 3.23 -10.62
N PRO A 77 -17.37 4.15 -10.35
CA PRO A 77 -18.66 4.08 -11.03
C PRO A 77 -18.40 4.02 -12.54
N PRO A 78 -19.14 3.20 -13.30
CA PRO A 78 -18.86 3.01 -14.73
C PRO A 78 -18.87 4.37 -15.44
N LEU A 79 -17.89 4.59 -16.34
CA LEU A 79 -17.71 5.86 -17.08
C LEU A 79 -18.97 6.29 -17.87
N PHE A 80 -19.85 5.34 -18.17
CA PHE A 80 -21.10 5.55 -18.90
C PHE A 80 -22.36 5.43 -18.02
N SER A 81 -22.24 5.58 -16.69
CA SER A 81 -23.42 5.84 -15.88
C SER A 81 -23.79 7.31 -16.01
N PRO A 82 -25.01 7.67 -16.45
CA PRO A 82 -25.42 9.07 -16.45
C PRO A 82 -25.27 9.61 -15.03
N LYS A 83 -24.80 10.86 -14.87
CA LYS A 83 -24.64 11.51 -13.56
C LYS A 83 -25.92 11.48 -12.69
N SER A 84 -27.06 11.21 -13.32
CA SER A 84 -28.38 11.05 -12.69
C SER A 84 -28.76 9.61 -12.30
N ALA A 85 -27.91 8.60 -12.57
CA ALA A 85 -28.11 7.21 -12.14
C ALA A 85 -27.33 6.85 -10.85
N VAL A 86 -26.87 7.85 -10.10
CA VAL A 86 -26.94 7.76 -8.64
C VAL A 86 -28.38 8.07 -8.29
N THR A 87 -29.27 7.13 -8.62
CA THR A 87 -30.61 7.15 -8.06
C THR A 87 -30.47 7.13 -6.55
N ASN A 88 -31.32 7.87 -5.85
CA ASN A 88 -31.54 7.81 -4.40
C ASN A 88 -32.02 6.40 -3.98
N SER A 89 -31.26 5.35 -4.28
CA SER A 89 -31.52 4.00 -3.81
C SER A 89 -30.71 3.77 -2.55
N GLU A 90 -31.40 3.88 -1.42
CA GLU A 90 -31.00 3.34 -0.11
C GLU A 90 -29.81 4.06 0.53
N SER A 91 -30.00 4.58 1.75
CA SER A 91 -28.98 5.21 2.59
C SER A 91 -27.63 4.50 2.49
N THR A 92 -26.65 5.04 1.78
CA THR A 92 -25.28 4.52 1.79
C THR A 92 -24.53 5.12 2.96
N HIS A 93 -23.99 4.29 3.83
CA HIS A 93 -23.18 4.69 4.97
C HIS A 93 -21.70 4.68 4.57
N PHE A 94 -21.07 5.85 4.59
CA PHE A 94 -19.68 6.01 4.16
C PHE A 94 -18.73 5.90 5.35
N ILE A 95 -17.67 5.11 5.20
CA ILE A 95 -16.66 4.89 6.23
C ILE A 95 -15.31 5.28 5.67
N SER A 96 -14.68 6.30 6.25
CA SER A 96 -13.32 6.70 5.89
C SER A 96 -12.30 5.90 6.71
N VAL A 97 -11.33 5.27 6.05
CA VAL A 97 -10.32 4.41 6.70
C VAL A 97 -8.91 5.02 6.59
N GLY A 98 -8.82 6.31 6.22
CA GLY A 98 -7.54 7.01 6.06
C GLY A 98 -6.62 6.35 5.02
N ARG A 99 -5.31 6.57 5.16
CA ARG A 99 -4.31 5.95 4.27
C ARG A 99 -3.90 4.55 4.68
N ALA A 100 -3.96 4.17 5.96
CA ALA A 100 -3.63 2.83 6.44
C ALA A 100 -2.28 2.32 5.88
N ASN A 101 -1.24 3.15 5.94
CA ASN A 101 0.05 2.89 5.27
C ASN A 101 1.24 2.84 6.22
N LYS A 102 1.03 2.33 7.45
CA LYS A 102 2.12 2.05 8.38
C LYS A 102 2.59 0.61 8.29
N ILE A 103 3.90 0.46 8.44
CA ILE A 103 4.53 -0.82 8.77
C ILE A 103 4.53 -0.92 10.28
N LEU A 104 3.94 -1.99 10.80
CA LEU A 104 3.68 -2.17 12.23
C LEU A 104 4.86 -2.85 12.92
N ALA A 105 5.44 -3.88 12.28
CA ALA A 105 6.61 -4.59 12.78
C ALA A 105 7.37 -5.29 11.65
N ILE A 106 8.70 -5.40 11.79
CA ILE A 106 9.56 -6.22 10.95
C ILE A 106 10.35 -7.13 11.89
N ASP A 107 10.24 -8.44 11.70
CA ASP A 107 11.00 -9.43 12.43
C ASP A 107 12.00 -10.11 11.49
N THR A 108 13.28 -9.84 11.72
CA THR A 108 14.38 -10.36 10.92
C THR A 108 14.71 -11.82 11.23
N SER A 109 14.31 -12.31 12.40
CA SER A 109 14.58 -13.68 12.83
C SER A 109 13.60 -14.67 12.19
N SER A 110 12.31 -14.34 12.20
CA SER A 110 11.25 -15.10 11.54
C SER A 110 11.09 -14.75 10.06
N LYS A 111 11.74 -13.68 9.57
CA LYS A 111 11.58 -13.12 8.22
C LYS A 111 10.12 -12.80 7.93
N THR A 112 9.50 -12.02 8.82
CA THR A 112 8.11 -11.60 8.66
C THR A 112 7.95 -10.09 8.78
N VAL A 113 6.97 -9.55 8.08
CA VAL A 113 6.56 -8.15 8.21
C VAL A 113 5.07 -8.07 8.49
N ILE A 114 4.69 -7.22 9.43
CA ILE A 114 3.32 -6.87 9.73
C ILE A 114 3.09 -5.46 9.21
N CYS A 115 2.13 -5.29 8.31
CA CYS A 115 1.84 -3.99 7.71
C CYS A 115 0.35 -3.76 7.50
N GLU A 116 -0.03 -2.49 7.40
CA GLU A 116 -1.39 -2.09 7.03
C GLU A 116 -1.63 -2.24 5.51
N PRO A 117 -2.89 -2.44 5.07
CA PRO A 117 -3.21 -2.76 3.66
C PRO A 117 -2.95 -1.61 2.67
N GLY A 118 -2.76 -0.39 3.15
CA GLY A 118 -2.49 0.79 2.36
C GLY A 118 -1.01 1.07 2.10
N VAL A 119 -0.10 0.31 2.72
CA VAL A 119 1.34 0.35 2.42
C VAL A 119 1.56 0.02 0.94
N THR A 120 2.29 0.87 0.22
CA THR A 120 2.64 0.62 -1.18
C THR A 120 3.78 -0.37 -1.32
N MET A 121 3.96 -0.99 -2.49
CA MET A 121 5.09 -1.90 -2.71
C MET A 121 6.43 -1.19 -2.61
N GLU A 122 6.52 0.07 -3.04
CA GLU A 122 7.70 0.91 -2.81
C GLU A 122 7.97 1.11 -1.32
N GLU A 123 6.97 1.53 -0.54
CA GLU A 123 7.12 1.71 0.91
C GLU A 123 7.48 0.40 1.63
N LEU A 124 6.94 -0.72 1.16
CA LEU A 124 7.23 -2.05 1.71
C LEU A 124 8.69 -2.45 1.45
N VAL A 125 9.15 -2.35 0.21
CA VAL A 125 10.52 -2.72 -0.16
C VAL A 125 11.52 -1.79 0.53
N ASP A 126 11.30 -0.47 0.48
CA ASP A 126 12.19 0.52 1.11
C ASP A 126 12.40 0.28 2.60
N ALA A 127 11.38 -0.22 3.30
CA ALA A 127 11.47 -0.53 4.72
C ALA A 127 12.15 -1.87 5.04
N LEU A 128 12.16 -2.81 4.09
CA LEU A 128 12.76 -4.13 4.25
C LEU A 128 14.23 -4.18 3.84
N LEU A 129 14.62 -3.36 2.85
CA LEU A 129 15.99 -3.29 2.34
C LEU A 129 17.07 -3.07 3.41
N PRO A 130 16.90 -2.18 4.43
CA PRO A 130 17.88 -2.02 5.50
C PRO A 130 18.16 -3.30 6.31
N TYR A 131 17.24 -4.27 6.26
CA TYR A 131 17.35 -5.55 6.94
C TYR A 131 17.82 -6.68 6.01
N ASN A 132 18.19 -6.38 4.77
CA ASN A 132 18.49 -7.35 3.71
C ASN A 132 17.33 -8.34 3.49
N LEU A 133 16.09 -7.84 3.55
CA LEU A 133 14.88 -8.64 3.31
C LEU A 133 14.12 -8.09 2.09
N VAL A 134 13.40 -8.98 1.42
CA VAL A 134 12.50 -8.64 0.31
C VAL A 134 11.21 -9.45 0.39
N PRO A 135 10.08 -8.93 -0.12
CA PRO A 135 8.88 -9.74 -0.31
C PRO A 135 9.15 -10.95 -1.22
N VAL A 136 8.48 -12.08 -0.95
CA VAL A 136 8.62 -13.32 -1.74
C VAL A 136 8.25 -13.10 -3.21
N VAL A 137 7.18 -12.33 -3.43
CA VAL A 137 6.73 -11.89 -4.75
C VAL A 137 6.70 -10.38 -4.72
N VAL A 138 7.35 -9.72 -5.67
CA VAL A 138 7.43 -8.25 -5.75
C VAL A 138 6.63 -7.77 -6.95
N PRO A 139 5.49 -7.10 -6.73
CA PRO A 139 4.73 -6.49 -7.82
C PRO A 139 5.48 -5.37 -8.54
N GLU A 140 5.45 -5.38 -9.88
CA GLU A 140 6.22 -4.45 -10.71
C GLU A 140 5.84 -2.98 -10.49
N PHE A 141 4.58 -2.72 -10.14
CA PHE A 141 4.07 -1.37 -9.96
C PHE A 141 4.24 -0.88 -8.52
N LYS A 142 5.21 0.02 -8.34
CA LYS A 142 5.52 0.73 -7.07
C LYS A 142 4.30 1.24 -6.30
N ALA A 143 3.29 1.72 -7.03
CA ALA A 143 2.12 2.38 -6.47
C ALA A 143 1.00 1.42 -5.99
N LEU A 144 1.12 0.12 -6.28
CA LEU A 144 0.18 -0.89 -5.78
C LEU A 144 0.31 -1.02 -4.27
N THR A 145 -0.81 -1.26 -3.57
CA THR A 145 -0.80 -1.46 -2.12
C THR A 145 -0.95 -2.92 -1.74
N VAL A 146 -0.38 -3.30 -0.60
CA VAL A 146 -0.41 -4.67 -0.07
C VAL A 146 -1.82 -5.25 -0.08
N GLY A 147 -2.78 -4.53 0.52
CA GLY A 147 -4.17 -4.99 0.56
C GLY A 147 -4.86 -5.02 -0.80
N GLY A 148 -4.44 -4.17 -1.75
CA GLY A 148 -4.98 -4.19 -3.12
C GLY A 148 -4.47 -5.39 -3.92
N VAL A 149 -3.22 -5.77 -3.71
CA VAL A 149 -2.60 -6.95 -4.35
C VAL A 149 -3.16 -8.23 -3.76
N LEU A 150 -3.31 -8.31 -2.42
CA LEU A 150 -3.94 -9.45 -1.72
C LEU A 150 -5.43 -9.62 -2.07
N ALA A 151 -6.17 -8.52 -2.20
CA ALA A 151 -7.56 -8.56 -2.63
C ALA A 151 -7.72 -8.91 -4.11
N GLY A 152 -6.66 -8.78 -4.91
CA GLY A 152 -6.58 -9.31 -6.27
C GLY A 152 -5.89 -10.69 -6.27
N ALA A 153 -5.22 -11.01 -7.39
CA ALA A 153 -4.41 -12.22 -7.49
C ALA A 153 -2.93 -11.98 -7.16
N GLY A 154 -2.39 -10.79 -7.48
CA GLY A 154 -0.98 -10.46 -7.29
C GLY A 154 -0.02 -11.44 -7.95
N LEU A 155 -0.13 -11.57 -9.28
CA LEU A 155 0.70 -12.45 -10.10
C LEU A 155 1.85 -11.66 -10.72
N GLU A 156 3.06 -12.19 -10.62
CA GLU A 156 4.28 -11.54 -11.10
C GLU A 156 5.28 -12.55 -11.66
N SER A 157 6.39 -12.05 -12.19
CA SER A 157 7.44 -12.88 -12.81
C SER A 157 8.05 -13.92 -11.86
N SER A 158 8.06 -13.71 -10.54
CA SER A 158 8.54 -14.71 -9.56
C SER A 158 7.46 -15.71 -9.15
N SER A 159 6.20 -15.48 -9.56
CA SER A 159 5.06 -16.32 -9.14
C SER A 159 5.11 -17.74 -9.68
N PHE A 160 5.81 -18.00 -10.79
CA PHE A 160 5.97 -19.38 -11.29
C PHE A 160 6.70 -20.28 -10.27
N ARG A 161 7.54 -19.69 -9.42
CA ARG A 161 8.34 -20.41 -8.42
C ARG A 161 7.74 -20.36 -7.03
N TYR A 162 7.17 -19.21 -6.66
CA TYR A 162 6.73 -18.95 -5.28
C TYR A 162 5.21 -18.82 -5.11
N GLY A 163 4.44 -18.94 -6.18
CA GLY A 163 2.99 -18.75 -6.15
C GLY A 163 2.56 -17.29 -6.24
N GLN A 164 1.30 -17.02 -5.92
CA GLN A 164 0.74 -15.68 -5.90
C GLN A 164 1.27 -14.86 -4.72
N PHE A 165 1.16 -13.54 -4.79
CA PHE A 165 1.50 -12.68 -3.63
C PHE A 165 0.72 -13.09 -2.37
N GLY A 166 -0.53 -13.55 -2.53
CA GLY A 166 -1.35 -14.09 -1.45
C GLY A 166 -0.79 -15.33 -0.77
N ASP A 167 0.06 -16.12 -1.45
CA ASP A 167 0.68 -17.32 -0.86
C ASP A 167 1.76 -16.97 0.16
N SER A 168 2.26 -15.73 0.15
CA SER A 168 3.20 -15.22 1.17
C SER A 168 2.51 -14.76 2.46
N LEU A 169 1.17 -14.68 2.48
CA LEU A 169 0.37 -14.26 3.62
C LEU A 169 0.35 -15.36 4.70
N LEU A 170 0.72 -15.00 5.92
CA LEU A 170 0.71 -15.91 7.07
C LEU A 170 -0.53 -15.69 7.94
N GLU A 171 -0.91 -14.42 8.10
CA GLU A 171 -2.03 -14.02 8.95
C GLU A 171 -2.63 -12.71 8.41
N ALA A 172 -3.94 -12.55 8.49
CA ALA A 172 -4.61 -11.29 8.18
C ALA A 172 -5.70 -11.00 9.21
N THR A 173 -5.82 -9.73 9.59
CA THR A 173 -6.89 -9.25 10.46
C THR A 173 -7.89 -8.43 9.65
N TYR A 174 -9.18 -8.75 9.83
CA TYR A 174 -10.29 -8.13 9.12
C TYR A 174 -11.34 -7.59 10.09
N ILE A 175 -12.04 -6.53 9.67
CA ILE A 175 -13.30 -6.07 10.26
C ILE A 175 -14.44 -6.56 9.37
N LEU A 176 -15.35 -7.32 9.96
CA LEU A 176 -16.58 -7.79 9.30
C LEU A 176 -17.67 -6.71 9.29
N SER A 177 -18.73 -6.95 8.53
CA SER A 177 -19.86 -6.00 8.38
C SER A 177 -20.66 -5.75 9.65
N ASP A 178 -20.52 -6.60 10.67
CA ASP A 178 -21.12 -6.46 12.00
C ASP A 178 -20.17 -5.75 13.00
N GLY A 179 -18.98 -5.38 12.55
CA GLY A 179 -17.97 -4.71 13.37
C GLY A 179 -17.17 -5.68 14.25
N GLN A 180 -17.24 -6.99 14.02
CA GLN A 180 -16.32 -7.95 14.65
C GLN A 180 -14.94 -7.89 14.01
N ILE A 181 -13.89 -7.94 14.85
CA ILE A 181 -12.51 -8.12 14.40
C ILE A 181 -12.21 -9.61 14.40
N ILE A 182 -11.79 -10.13 13.24
CA ILE A 182 -11.36 -11.52 13.09
C ILE A 182 -9.95 -11.56 12.55
N THR A 183 -9.08 -12.27 13.27
CA THR A 183 -7.76 -12.65 12.80
C THR A 183 -7.83 -14.07 12.23
N CYS A 184 -7.42 -14.21 10.98
CA CYS A 184 -7.47 -15.46 10.23
C CYS A 184 -6.09 -15.84 9.70
N SER A 185 -5.88 -17.14 9.56
CA SER A 185 -4.66 -17.77 9.07
C SER A 185 -5.04 -19.09 8.36
N PRO A 186 -4.10 -19.79 7.71
CA PRO A 186 -4.37 -21.10 7.11
C PRO A 186 -4.97 -22.14 8.07
N THR A 187 -4.73 -21.99 9.38
CA THR A 187 -5.23 -22.91 10.42
C THR A 187 -6.40 -22.35 11.23
N LYS A 188 -6.70 -21.05 11.15
CA LYS A 188 -7.74 -20.37 11.93
C LYS A 188 -8.63 -19.55 11.01
N HIS A 189 -9.93 -19.86 10.95
CA HIS A 189 -10.86 -19.23 10.00
C HIS A 189 -10.33 -19.31 8.55
N SER A 190 -9.92 -20.51 8.14
CA SER A 190 -9.28 -20.75 6.84
C SER A 190 -10.22 -20.45 5.67
N ASP A 191 -11.51 -20.65 5.86
CA ASP A 191 -12.58 -20.25 4.95
C ASP A 191 -12.55 -18.74 4.65
N LEU A 192 -12.45 -17.91 5.69
CA LEU A 192 -12.30 -16.47 5.53
C LEU A 192 -10.93 -16.10 4.97
N PHE A 193 -9.87 -16.76 5.43
CA PHE A 193 -8.50 -16.51 4.99
C PHE A 193 -8.35 -16.66 3.46
N TYR A 194 -8.72 -17.84 2.93
CA TYR A 194 -8.65 -18.09 1.49
C TYR A 194 -9.77 -17.42 0.70
N GLY A 195 -10.96 -17.28 1.28
CA GLY A 195 -12.10 -16.63 0.63
C GLY A 195 -11.96 -15.11 0.47
N ALA A 196 -11.18 -14.46 1.33
CA ALA A 196 -10.91 -13.03 1.23
C ALA A 196 -9.83 -12.68 0.19
N LEU A 197 -8.90 -13.61 -0.09
CA LEU A 197 -7.92 -13.46 -1.16
C LEU A 197 -8.64 -13.48 -2.52
N GLY A 198 -8.34 -12.51 -3.40
CA GLY A 198 -9.04 -12.38 -4.69
C GLY A 198 -10.48 -11.85 -4.62
N ALA A 199 -11.01 -11.52 -3.44
CA ALA A 199 -12.39 -11.05 -3.28
C ALA A 199 -12.61 -9.57 -3.64
N CYS A 200 -11.57 -8.85 -4.06
CA CYS A 200 -11.61 -7.43 -4.38
C CYS A 200 -12.20 -6.55 -3.26
N GLY A 201 -12.03 -6.96 -1.99
CA GLY A 201 -12.51 -6.22 -0.82
C GLY A 201 -14.03 -6.28 -0.60
N THR A 202 -14.71 -7.31 -1.11
CA THR A 202 -16.17 -7.45 -0.99
C THR A 202 -16.63 -8.10 0.32
N PHE A 203 -15.81 -8.99 0.91
CA PHE A 203 -16.19 -9.73 2.13
C PHE A 203 -15.94 -8.95 3.42
N ALA A 204 -14.76 -8.34 3.57
CA ALA A 204 -14.36 -7.71 4.81
C ALA A 204 -13.32 -6.60 4.58
N LEU A 205 -13.17 -5.72 5.57
CA LEU A 205 -12.17 -4.67 5.57
C LEU A 205 -10.88 -5.18 6.23
N MET A 206 -9.83 -5.37 5.44
CA MET A 206 -8.51 -5.72 5.99
C MET A 206 -7.95 -4.56 6.83
N ILE A 207 -7.34 -4.89 7.97
CA ILE A 207 -6.68 -3.95 8.89
C ILE A 207 -5.16 -4.16 8.86
N SER A 208 -4.73 -5.42 8.93
CA SER A 208 -3.33 -5.79 8.95
C SER A 208 -3.11 -7.09 8.19
N ALA A 209 -1.91 -7.21 7.61
CA ALA A 209 -1.42 -8.41 6.95
C ALA A 209 -0.01 -8.73 7.46
N THR A 210 0.21 -9.99 7.78
CA THR A 210 1.51 -10.55 8.15
C THR A 210 2.03 -11.36 6.97
N LEU A 211 3.13 -10.92 6.36
CA LEU A 211 3.73 -11.53 5.18
C LEU A 211 5.05 -12.21 5.55
N SER A 212 5.34 -13.31 4.87
CA SER A 212 6.66 -13.94 4.86
C SER A 212 7.61 -13.25 3.88
N LEU A 213 8.90 -13.29 4.18
CA LEU A 213 9.96 -12.59 3.47
C LEU A 213 11.08 -13.54 3.06
N LEU A 214 11.89 -13.10 2.09
CA LEU A 214 13.12 -13.75 1.67
C LEU A 214 14.33 -12.87 1.99
N ASP A 215 15.51 -13.49 2.05
CA ASP A 215 16.75 -12.74 2.09
C ASP A 215 16.97 -12.06 0.74
N ALA A 216 17.36 -10.78 0.79
CA ALA A 216 17.85 -10.06 -0.36
C ALA A 216 19.17 -10.71 -0.81
N GLN A 217 19.20 -11.28 -2.02
CA GLN A 217 20.44 -11.78 -2.60
C GLN A 217 21.31 -10.59 -3.04
N SER A 218 22.63 -10.71 -2.99
CA SER A 218 23.57 -9.64 -3.36
C SER A 218 23.39 -9.08 -4.78
N ASP A 219 22.68 -9.79 -5.65
CA ASP A 219 22.49 -9.44 -7.06
C ASP A 219 21.17 -8.67 -7.32
N CYS A 220 20.33 -8.46 -6.29
CA CYS A 220 19.05 -7.74 -6.43
C CYS A 220 19.17 -6.21 -6.29
N PHE A 221 20.38 -5.68 -6.13
CA PHE A 221 20.63 -4.25 -6.28
C PHE A 221 20.64 -3.89 -7.77
N VAL A 222 19.50 -3.41 -8.27
CA VAL A 222 19.51 -2.61 -9.51
C VAL A 222 20.20 -1.29 -9.15
N GLN A 223 21.47 -1.16 -9.53
CA GLN A 223 22.25 0.08 -9.47
C GLN A 223 21.61 1.19 -10.30
#